data_AF-A0A7L9UJU6-F1
#
_entry.id   AF-A0A7L9UJU6-F1
#
_cell.length_a   1.000
_cell.length_b   1.000
_cell.length_c   1.000
_cell.angle_alpha   90.00
_cell.angle_beta   90.00
_cell.angle_gamma   90.00
#
_symmetry.space_group_name_H-M   'P 1'
#
loop_
_entity.id
_entity.type
_entity.pdbx_description
1 polymer ?
#
loop_
_entity_poly.entity_id
_entity_poly.type
_entity_poly.pdbx_seq_one_letter_code
_entity_poly.pdbx_strand_id
1 'polypeptide(L)'
;MMAENTKNTTDNAKMPETWDELKEQPLFAGLPDMAKPQELNVAQSAEFSVTWQRISERNGKLGDMGLFGDDEADKPKKKPKYDESEAVILMAEIVQYADMFYREIAADEKQWDEFTRGRTLENLYVLLVSLTTFYSVALGKSSASKTRLENAE
;
A
#
# COMPACT_ATOMS: atom_id res chain seq x y z
N MET A 1 23.06 -27.78 17.54
CA MET A 1 22.98 -26.56 16.72
C MET A 1 21.54 -26.41 16.25
N MET A 2 21.05 -25.16 16.36
CA MET A 2 19.97 -24.50 15.62
C MET A 2 18.56 -25.09 15.63
N ALA A 3 17.69 -24.42 16.39
CA ALA A 3 16.45 -23.88 15.85
C ALA A 3 16.29 -22.48 16.45
N GLU A 4 16.86 -21.47 15.78
CA GLU A 4 16.48 -20.09 16.06
C GLU A 4 15.03 -19.94 15.63
N ASN A 5 14.15 -19.88 16.61
CA ASN A 5 12.79 -19.39 16.46
C ASN A 5 12.91 -17.92 16.09
N THR A 6 13.03 -17.61 14.80
CA THR A 6 12.76 -16.28 14.28
C THR A 6 11.27 -16.02 14.47
N LYS A 7 10.92 -15.57 15.69
CA LYS A 7 9.77 -14.70 15.89
C LYS A 7 9.91 -13.60 14.84
N ASN A 8 9.10 -13.64 13.79
CA ASN A 8 8.80 -12.45 13.01
C ASN A 8 8.21 -11.46 14.00
N THR A 9 9.08 -10.60 14.53
CA THR A 9 8.71 -9.36 15.20
C THR A 9 8.07 -8.49 14.14
N THR A 10 6.77 -8.63 13.95
CA THR A 10 5.92 -7.47 13.71
C THR A 10 5.98 -6.62 14.98
N ASP A 11 7.12 -5.96 15.19
CA ASP A 11 7.12 -4.72 15.92
C ASP A 11 6.05 -3.86 15.27
N ASN A 12 5.24 -3.18 16.09
CA ASN A 12 4.27 -2.18 15.65
C ASN A 12 4.99 -1.09 14.85
N ALA A 13 5.31 -1.37 13.59
CA ALA A 13 5.98 -0.46 12.69
C ALA A 13 4.98 0.67 12.48
N LYS A 14 5.22 1.78 13.18
CA LYS A 14 4.42 2.99 13.06
C LYS A 14 4.38 3.35 11.58
N MET A 15 3.18 3.57 11.05
CA MET A 15 3.01 4.05 9.69
C MET A 15 3.85 5.32 9.50
N PRO A 16 4.75 5.38 8.49
CA PRO A 16 5.53 6.57 8.22
C PRO A 16 4.66 7.80 8.07
N GLU A 17 5.09 8.89 8.67
CA GLU A 17 4.42 10.19 8.56
C GLU A 17 5.06 11.07 7.49
N THR A 18 6.32 10.81 7.14
CA THR A 18 7.08 11.57 6.15
C THR A 18 7.67 10.68 5.05
N TRP A 19 8.06 11.29 3.94
CA TRP A 19 8.71 10.61 2.83
C TRP A 19 10.07 10.01 3.22
N ASP A 20 10.81 10.71 4.07
CA ASP A 20 12.12 10.27 4.52
C ASP A 20 11.98 9.04 5.44
N GLU A 21 11.03 9.07 6.38
CA GLU A 21 10.69 7.90 7.23
C GLU A 21 10.26 6.68 6.40
N LEU A 22 9.55 6.91 5.29
CA LEU A 22 9.14 5.84 4.39
C LEU A 22 10.37 5.17 3.77
N LYS A 23 11.32 5.96 3.24
CA LYS A 23 12.54 5.48 2.58
C LYS A 23 13.51 4.77 3.52
N GLU A 24 13.46 5.02 4.82
CA GLU A 24 14.27 4.32 5.82
C GLU A 24 13.87 2.84 5.99
N GLN A 25 12.64 2.48 5.61
CA GLN A 25 12.22 1.09 5.71
C GLN A 25 12.86 0.23 4.61
N PRO A 26 13.36 -0.98 4.92
CA PRO A 26 14.03 -1.84 3.94
C PRO A 26 13.21 -2.11 2.67
N LEU A 27 11.88 -2.15 2.78
CA LEU A 27 10.97 -2.36 1.67
C LEU A 27 11.06 -1.26 0.59
N PHE A 28 11.28 -0.02 1.04
CA PHE A 28 11.35 1.21 0.23
C PHE A 28 12.78 1.68 -0.01
N ALA A 29 13.80 0.92 0.40
CA ALA A 29 15.19 1.26 0.13
C ALA A 29 15.42 1.38 -1.39
N GLY A 30 15.86 2.55 -1.84
CA GLY A 30 16.05 2.86 -3.27
C GLY A 30 14.78 3.28 -4.02
N LEU A 31 13.67 3.57 -3.31
CA LEU A 31 12.48 4.15 -3.92
C LEU A 31 12.86 5.46 -4.64
N PRO A 32 12.51 5.62 -5.93
CA PRO A 32 12.81 6.85 -6.66
C PRO A 32 12.08 8.04 -6.06
N ASP A 33 12.51 9.24 -6.44
CA ASP A 33 11.72 10.44 -6.17
C ASP A 33 10.44 10.42 -7.00
N MET A 34 9.33 10.82 -6.39
CA MET A 34 8.00 10.80 -6.97
C MET A 34 7.24 12.06 -6.55
N ALA A 35 6.21 12.43 -7.30
CA ALA A 35 5.30 13.49 -6.87
C ALA A 35 4.70 13.14 -5.51
N LYS A 36 4.91 14.01 -4.52
CA LYS A 36 4.38 13.77 -3.16
C LYS A 36 2.86 13.91 -3.16
N PRO A 37 2.15 13.30 -2.19
CA PRO A 37 0.69 13.32 -2.17
C PRO A 37 0.10 14.73 -2.26
N GLN A 38 0.68 15.72 -1.58
CA GLN A 38 0.20 17.11 -1.57
C GLN A 38 0.59 17.92 -2.83
N GLU A 39 1.44 17.36 -3.69
CA GLU A 39 1.96 17.98 -4.91
C GLU A 39 1.29 17.42 -6.17
N LEU A 40 0.40 16.42 -6.03
CA LEU A 40 -0.32 15.84 -7.14
C LEU A 40 -1.17 16.90 -7.86
N ASN A 41 -1.06 16.93 -9.17
CA ASN A 41 -1.93 17.77 -9.99
C ASN A 41 -3.36 17.18 -10.07
N VAL A 42 -4.27 17.87 -10.77
CA VAL A 42 -5.68 17.45 -10.89
C VAL A 42 -5.83 16.06 -11.51
N ALA A 43 -5.08 15.77 -12.58
CA ALA A 43 -5.16 14.47 -13.27
C ALA A 43 -4.62 13.35 -12.37
N GLN A 44 -3.46 13.56 -11.76
CA GLN A 44 -2.84 12.60 -10.84
C GLN A 44 -3.71 12.36 -9.58
N SER A 45 -4.38 13.39 -9.07
CA SER A 45 -5.30 13.24 -7.94
C SER A 45 -6.54 12.41 -8.29
N ALA A 46 -7.09 12.61 -9.49
CA ALA A 46 -8.22 11.83 -9.99
C ALA A 46 -7.82 10.38 -10.21
N GLU A 47 -6.66 10.14 -10.83
CA GLU A 47 -6.14 8.80 -11.04
C GLU A 47 -5.83 8.08 -9.73
N PHE A 48 -5.18 8.75 -8.78
CA PHE A 48 -4.94 8.19 -7.45
C PHE A 48 -6.25 7.72 -6.79
N SER A 49 -7.32 8.51 -6.90
CA SER A 49 -8.62 8.16 -6.34
C SER A 49 -9.18 6.87 -6.94
N VAL A 50 -9.04 6.69 -8.26
CA VAL A 50 -9.45 5.46 -8.95
C VAL A 50 -8.57 4.28 -8.54
N THR A 51 -7.25 4.48 -8.51
CA THR A 51 -6.26 3.46 -8.10
C THR A 51 -6.52 2.99 -6.67
N TRP A 52 -6.70 3.93 -5.74
CA TRP A 52 -7.03 3.64 -4.34
C TRP A 52 -8.32 2.84 -4.20
N GLN A 53 -9.38 3.23 -4.90
CA GLN A 53 -10.67 2.52 -4.83
C GLN A 53 -10.53 1.09 -5.36
N ARG A 54 -9.86 0.90 -6.50
CA ARG A 54 -9.63 -0.43 -7.08
C ARG A 54 -8.83 -1.30 -6.13
N ILE A 55 -7.71 -0.79 -5.61
CA ILE A 55 -6.87 -1.52 -4.65
C ILE A 55 -7.68 -1.88 -3.40
N SER A 56 -8.43 -0.94 -2.83
CA SER A 56 -9.25 -1.15 -1.63
C SER A 56 -10.28 -2.27 -1.81
N GLU A 57 -10.96 -2.31 -2.96
CA GLU A 57 -11.93 -3.37 -3.26
C GLU A 57 -11.30 -4.76 -3.34
N ARG A 58 -10.14 -4.89 -3.98
CA ARG A 58 -9.44 -6.19 -4.10
C ARG A 58 -8.83 -6.59 -2.76
N ASN A 59 -8.26 -5.63 -2.04
CA ASN A 59 -7.68 -5.85 -0.72
C ASN A 59 -8.76 -6.28 0.29
N GLY A 60 -9.97 -5.69 0.20
CA GLY A 60 -11.14 -6.12 0.96
C GLY A 60 -11.53 -7.57 0.68
N LYS A 61 -11.58 -7.98 -0.59
CA LYS A 61 -11.85 -9.38 -0.98
C LYS A 61 -10.80 -10.34 -0.42
N LEU A 62 -9.51 -9.97 -0.48
CA LEU A 62 -8.44 -10.76 0.15
C LEU A 62 -8.66 -10.92 1.66
N GLY A 63 -9.14 -9.87 2.33
CA GLY A 63 -9.53 -9.92 3.73
C GLY A 63 -10.72 -10.83 3.99
N ASP A 64 -11.76 -10.75 3.17
CA ASP A 64 -12.94 -11.63 3.26
C ASP A 64 -12.60 -13.12 3.04
N MET A 65 -11.55 -13.40 2.27
CA MET A 65 -11.00 -14.75 2.07
C MET A 65 -10.13 -15.25 3.24
N GLY A 66 -9.86 -14.39 4.23
CA GLY A 66 -9.06 -14.72 5.42
C GLY A 66 -7.55 -14.58 5.24
N LEU A 67 -7.07 -13.86 4.22
CA LEU A 67 -5.62 -13.69 3.96
C LEU A 67 -4.90 -13.02 5.15
N PHE A 68 -5.59 -12.13 5.88
CA PHE A 68 -5.00 -11.37 6.98
C PHE A 68 -5.21 -12.00 8.37
N GLY A 69 -5.78 -13.20 8.44
CA GLY A 69 -6.16 -13.86 9.69
C GLY A 69 -7.51 -13.39 10.25
N ASP A 70 -8.06 -14.17 11.19
CA ASP A 70 -9.25 -13.79 11.95
C ASP A 70 -8.80 -13.10 13.26
N ASP A 71 -8.90 -11.78 13.36
CA ASP A 71 -8.73 -11.07 14.65
C ASP A 71 -9.97 -11.21 15.56
N GLU A 72 -11.06 -11.80 15.06
CA GLU A 72 -12.33 -11.92 15.77
C GLU A 72 -12.51 -13.36 16.28
N ALA A 73 -12.01 -13.61 17.49
CA ALA A 73 -12.08 -14.91 18.19
C ALA A 73 -13.52 -15.45 18.42
N ASP A 74 -14.57 -14.65 18.18
CA ASP A 74 -15.92 -14.92 18.68
C ASP A 74 -17.04 -15.06 17.62
N LYS A 75 -16.73 -15.22 16.32
CA LYS A 75 -17.78 -15.47 15.32
C LYS A 75 -17.72 -16.88 14.72
N PRO A 76 -18.79 -17.70 14.86
CA PRO A 76 -18.91 -18.92 14.09
C PRO A 76 -19.27 -18.54 12.65
N LYS A 77 -18.26 -18.36 11.80
CA LYS A 77 -18.48 -18.18 10.37
C LYS A 77 -17.98 -19.42 9.65
N LYS A 78 -18.81 -19.97 8.77
CA LYS A 78 -18.34 -20.84 7.68
C LYS A 78 -17.19 -20.07 7.01
N LYS A 79 -15.95 -20.47 7.26
CA LYS A 79 -14.80 -19.89 6.58
C LYS A 79 -15.05 -20.07 5.09
N PRO A 80 -15.14 -19.01 4.27
CA PRO A 80 -15.01 -19.20 2.84
C PRO A 80 -13.70 -19.98 2.63
N LYS A 81 -13.76 -21.02 1.80
CA LYS A 81 -12.56 -21.80 1.50
C LYS A 81 -11.58 -20.83 0.84
N TYR A 82 -10.40 -20.66 1.45
CA TYR A 82 -9.34 -19.86 0.85
C TYR A 82 -9.05 -20.40 -0.56
N ASP A 83 -9.30 -19.57 -1.57
CA ASP A 83 -8.97 -19.87 -2.95
C ASP A 83 -7.66 -19.18 -3.30
N GLU A 84 -6.58 -19.96 -3.32
CA GLU A 84 -5.24 -19.47 -3.62
C GLU A 84 -5.14 -18.86 -5.01
N SER A 85 -5.87 -19.39 -6.00
CA SER A 85 -5.81 -18.87 -7.37
C SER A 85 -6.49 -17.50 -7.46
N GLU A 86 -7.66 -17.35 -6.83
CA GLU A 86 -8.32 -16.05 -6.74
C GLU A 86 -7.48 -15.05 -5.94
N ALA A 87 -6.82 -15.46 -4.86
CA ALA A 87 -5.94 -14.59 -4.08
C ALA A 87 -4.76 -14.08 -4.93
N VAL A 88 -4.12 -14.95 -5.71
CA VAL A 88 -3.04 -14.57 -6.63
C VAL A 88 -3.53 -13.58 -7.68
N ILE A 89 -4.72 -13.79 -8.25
CA ILE A 89 -5.32 -12.86 -9.23
C ILE A 89 -5.55 -11.49 -8.59
N LEU A 90 -6.14 -11.44 -7.40
CA LEU A 90 -6.41 -10.19 -6.69
C LEU A 90 -5.12 -9.44 -6.32
N MET A 91 -4.08 -10.15 -5.87
CA MET A 91 -2.77 -9.54 -5.62
C MET A 91 -2.14 -8.98 -6.91
N ALA A 92 -2.24 -9.72 -8.02
CA ALA A 92 -1.72 -9.28 -9.32
C ALA A 92 -2.47 -8.03 -9.83
N GLU A 93 -3.80 -7.99 -9.70
CA GLU A 93 -4.59 -6.80 -10.06
C GLU A 93 -4.19 -5.57 -9.22
N ILE A 94 -3.99 -5.75 -7.91
CA ILE A 94 -3.52 -4.66 -7.02
C ILE A 94 -2.17 -4.12 -7.50
N VAL A 95 -1.22 -5.02 -7.78
CA VAL A 95 0.11 -4.64 -8.27
C VAL A 95 0.01 -3.91 -9.60
N GLN A 96 -0.84 -4.36 -10.54
CA GLN A 96 -1.02 -3.71 -11.83
C GLN A 96 -1.60 -2.30 -11.71
N TYR A 97 -2.68 -2.12 -10.94
CA TYR A 97 -3.27 -0.78 -10.77
C TYR A 97 -2.33 0.19 -10.07
N ALA A 98 -1.60 -0.28 -9.06
CA ALA A 98 -0.62 0.54 -8.37
C ALA A 98 0.58 0.87 -9.27
N ASP A 99 1.13 -0.11 -10.01
CA ASP A 99 2.27 0.11 -10.90
C ASP A 99 1.98 1.18 -11.94
N MET A 100 0.80 1.13 -12.58
CA MET A 100 0.40 2.15 -13.57
C MET A 100 0.49 3.57 -12.99
N PHE A 101 -0.05 3.78 -11.80
CA PHE A 101 -0.04 5.09 -11.16
C PHE A 101 1.36 5.51 -10.69
N TYR A 102 2.08 4.65 -9.99
CA TYR A 102 3.39 5.00 -9.41
C TYR A 102 4.48 5.20 -10.46
N ARG A 103 4.42 4.43 -11.54
CA ARG A 103 5.25 4.63 -12.72
C ARG A 103 5.02 6.01 -13.33
N GLU A 104 3.77 6.47 -13.43
CA GLU A 104 3.45 7.79 -13.98
C GLU A 104 3.94 8.95 -13.10
N ILE A 105 3.85 8.81 -11.77
CA ILE A 105 4.22 9.89 -10.85
C ILE A 105 5.70 9.86 -10.44
N ALA A 106 6.47 8.87 -10.90
CA ALA A 106 7.91 8.82 -10.69
C ALA A 106 8.61 9.95 -11.46
N ALA A 107 9.64 10.55 -10.85
CA ALA A 107 10.45 11.57 -11.51
C ALA A 107 11.22 11.00 -12.72
N ASP A 108 11.55 9.70 -12.67
CA ASP A 108 12.16 8.94 -13.76
C ASP A 108 11.56 7.53 -13.78
N GLU A 109 10.84 7.22 -14.85
CA GLU A 109 10.23 5.90 -15.07
C GLU A 109 11.26 4.76 -15.05
N LYS A 110 12.49 5.00 -15.51
CA LYS A 110 13.53 3.97 -15.52
C LYS A 110 13.99 3.61 -14.11
N GLN A 111 14.04 4.58 -13.21
CA GLN A 111 14.37 4.31 -11.81
C GLN A 111 13.25 3.52 -11.11
N TRP A 112 12.00 3.77 -11.49
CA TRP A 112 10.88 2.94 -11.04
C TRP A 112 11.00 1.49 -11.54
N ASP A 113 11.29 1.31 -12.84
CA ASP A 113 11.50 -0.02 -13.43
C ASP A 113 12.70 -0.76 -12.83
N GLU A 114 13.76 -0.05 -12.45
CA GLU A 114 14.91 -0.64 -11.74
C GLU A 114 14.57 -1.01 -10.31
N PHE A 115 13.88 -0.13 -9.58
CA PHE A 115 13.47 -0.34 -8.20
C PHE A 115 12.53 -1.55 -8.02
N THR A 116 11.64 -1.77 -8.98
CA THR A 116 10.65 -2.87 -8.95
C THR A 116 11.18 -4.18 -9.54
N ARG A 117 12.29 -4.15 -10.28
CA ARG A 117 12.83 -5.30 -11.02
C ARG A 117 13.11 -6.50 -10.12
N GLY A 118 12.66 -7.67 -10.57
CA GLY A 118 13.02 -8.95 -9.96
C GLY A 118 12.38 -9.23 -8.60
N ARG A 119 11.47 -8.35 -8.12
CA ARG A 119 10.69 -8.59 -6.90
C ARG A 119 9.58 -9.61 -7.19
N THR A 120 9.25 -10.43 -6.18
CA THR A 120 8.12 -11.36 -6.27
C THR A 120 6.79 -10.62 -6.22
N LEU A 121 5.70 -11.30 -6.60
CA LEU A 121 4.36 -10.74 -6.53
C LEU A 121 3.99 -10.30 -5.10
N GLU A 122 4.32 -11.11 -4.10
CA GLU A 122 4.04 -10.84 -2.69
C GLU A 122 4.80 -9.61 -2.21
N ASN A 123 6.08 -9.49 -2.59
CA ASN A 123 6.89 -8.32 -2.25
C ASN A 123 6.35 -7.04 -2.90
N LEU A 124 5.94 -7.11 -4.17
CA LEU A 124 5.33 -5.98 -4.88
C LEU A 124 3.97 -5.62 -4.28
N TYR A 125 3.16 -6.61 -3.92
CA TYR A 125 1.87 -6.42 -3.28
C TYR A 125 2.03 -5.67 -1.95
N VAL A 126 2.90 -6.13 -1.05
CA VAL A 126 3.15 -5.46 0.24
C VAL A 126 3.67 -4.04 0.01
N LEU A 127 4.68 -3.88 -0.86
CA LEU A 127 5.26 -2.58 -1.24
C LEU A 127 4.19 -1.59 -1.68
N LEU A 128 3.37 -1.98 -2.66
CA LEU A 128 2.44 -1.08 -3.33
C LEU A 128 1.20 -0.80 -2.47
N VAL A 129 0.70 -1.76 -1.69
CA VAL A 129 -0.36 -1.51 -0.71
C VAL A 129 0.11 -0.54 0.38
N SER A 130 1.32 -0.74 0.91
CA SER A 130 1.88 0.16 1.93
C SER A 130 2.09 1.58 1.38
N LEU A 131 2.63 1.71 0.17
CA LEU A 131 2.80 3.01 -0.50
C LEU A 131 1.46 3.70 -0.75
N THR A 132 0.45 2.97 -1.21
CA THR A 132 -0.88 3.51 -1.48
C THR A 132 -1.58 3.96 -0.20
N THR A 133 -1.42 3.20 0.88
CA THR A 133 -1.94 3.58 2.19
C THR A 133 -1.25 4.84 2.72
N PHE A 134 0.08 4.96 2.54
CA PHE A 134 0.81 6.18 2.89
C PHE A 134 0.26 7.42 2.15
N TYR A 135 0.07 7.33 0.83
CA TYR A 135 -0.51 8.42 0.03
C TYR A 135 -1.92 8.80 0.52
N SER A 136 -2.78 7.80 0.76
CA SER A 136 -4.16 8.01 1.23
C SER A 136 -4.20 8.73 2.58
N VAL A 137 -3.39 8.29 3.55
CA VAL A 137 -3.29 8.91 4.88
C VAL A 137 -2.76 10.35 4.78
N ALA A 138 -1.71 10.57 3.98
CA ALA A 138 -1.11 11.89 3.80
C ALA A 138 -2.08 12.91 3.18
N LEU A 139 -2.90 12.48 2.21
CA LEU A 139 -3.96 13.29 1.62
C LEU A 139 -5.08 13.59 2.63
N GLY A 140 -5.52 12.59 3.40
CA GLY A 140 -6.55 12.76 4.44
C GLY A 140 -6.14 13.76 5.52
N LYS A 141 -4.88 13.69 5.99
CA LYS A 141 -4.30 14.67 6.93
C LYS A 141 -4.31 16.09 6.34
N SER A 142 -3.94 16.24 5.07
CA SER A 142 -3.92 17.55 4.39
C SER A 142 -5.32 18.17 4.30
N SER A 143 -6.34 17.37 3.96
CA SER A 143 -7.73 17.85 3.88
C SER A 143 -8.23 18.30 5.25
N ALA A 144 -7.99 17.51 6.30
CA ALA A 144 -8.37 17.86 7.68
C ALA A 144 -7.69 19.15 8.17
N SER A 145 -6.42 19.37 7.80
CA SER A 145 -5.70 20.60 8.15
C SER A 145 -6.29 21.84 7.47
N LYS A 146 -6.70 21.75 6.19
CA LYS A 146 -7.34 22.86 5.47
C LYS A 146 -8.71 23.20 6.07
N THR A 147 -9.54 22.19 6.32
CA THR A 147 -10.85 22.38 6.97
C THR A 147 -10.73 23.00 8.37
N ARG A 148 -9.67 22.69 9.13
CA ARG A 148 -9.45 23.33 10.44
C ARG A 148 -9.11 24.81 10.31
N LEU A 149 -8.35 25.22 9.28
CA LEU A 149 -8.02 26.62 9.03
C LEU A 149 -9.26 27.41 8.58
N GLU A 150 -10.07 26.84 7.68
CA GLU A 150 -11.31 27.47 7.18
C GLU A 150 -12.37 27.67 8.28
N ASN A 151 -12.40 26.81 9.30
CA ASN A 151 -13.32 26.96 10.45
C ASN A 151 -12.75 27.83 11.58
N ALA A 152 -11.52 28.32 11.46
CA ALA A 152 -10.86 29.17 12.44
C ALA A 152 -10.85 30.67 12.05
N GLU A 153 -11.39 31.01 10.87
CA GLU A 153 -11.69 32.37 10.40
C GLU A 153 -13.16 32.76 10.66
#